data_AF-A0A7M7LNR0-F1
#
_entry.id   AF-A0A7M7LNR0-F1
#
_cell.length_a   1.000
_cell.length_b   1.000
_cell.length_c   1.000
_cell.angle_alpha   90.00
_cell.angle_beta   90.00
_cell.angle_gamma   90.00
#
_symmetry.space_group_name_H-M   'P 1'
#
loop_
_entity.id
_entity.type
_entity.pdbx_description
1 polymer ?
#
loop_
_entity_poly.entity_id
_entity_poly.type
_entity_poly.pdbx_seq_one_letter_code
_entity_poly.pdbx_strand_id
1 'polypeptide(L)'
;MEVLIDCYFDRLFDGMDRSSLASRHKRRQLVKFFSDVIKSCAEAENLEKADVCERIVRAALRYHSISMAENGSVCMLGKFHNVLYVAAKLCYDWQINNNELVAKILDDMFYCEKTFERIFVGAIFGTRVTHFLSGWKSDFDDREENMLALVYFLDHAVAGRLEYDCQRLSSRRRFIDVPMESYGQVLPLRVAVQNGSPDILQIMLRYGASTENDKLAPAPIEILLSRLNEYDEDVNCPQHLLTCLKLLLRTIPSVYIKVPSHVAETCGIQRVSVYEQYPNLTDKNLLPPERSGIRPPELRHLCRCRIRQCLFENWALPHGIRQLQIPKTLQDYLDLLAD
;
A
#
# COMPACT_ATOMS: atom_id res chain seq x y z
N MET A 1 13.55 27.06 -20.05
CA MET A 1 12.39 26.79 -19.20
C MET A 1 12.78 26.27 -17.81
N GLU A 2 13.62 25.24 -17.69
CA GLU A 2 13.94 24.64 -16.37
C GLU A 2 14.48 25.63 -15.34
N VAL A 3 15.44 26.47 -15.71
CA VAL A 3 15.99 27.53 -14.83
C VAL A 3 14.91 28.53 -14.38
N LEU A 4 13.94 28.83 -15.25
CA LEU A 4 12.83 29.75 -14.92
C LEU A 4 11.85 29.10 -13.95
N ILE A 5 11.56 27.81 -14.12
CA ILE A 5 10.73 27.03 -13.20
C ILE A 5 11.42 26.96 -11.83
N ASP A 6 12.72 26.69 -11.80
CA ASP A 6 13.49 26.62 -10.54
C ASP A 6 13.50 27.96 -9.81
N CYS A 7 13.86 29.06 -10.48
CA CYS A 7 13.83 30.39 -9.87
C CYS A 7 12.42 30.80 -9.41
N TYR A 8 11.38 30.34 -10.10
CA TYR A 8 9.99 30.58 -9.69
C TYR A 8 9.61 29.74 -8.46
N PHE A 9 10.01 28.47 -8.43
CA PHE A 9 9.84 27.59 -7.28
C PHE A 9 10.49 28.21 -6.05
N ASP A 10 11.77 28.62 -6.14
CA ASP A 10 12.49 29.22 -5.02
C ASP A 10 11.75 30.46 -4.49
N ARG A 11 11.35 31.40 -5.37
CA ARG A 11 10.59 32.59 -4.97
C ARG A 11 9.23 32.27 -4.36
N LEU A 12 8.51 31.32 -4.94
CA LEU A 12 7.19 30.91 -4.45
C LEU A 12 7.32 30.34 -3.04
N PHE A 13 8.29 29.46 -2.82
CA PHE A 13 8.48 28.79 -1.54
C PHE A 13 9.14 29.68 -0.50
N ASP A 14 10.02 30.61 -0.86
CA ASP A 14 10.63 31.58 0.06
C ASP A 14 9.58 32.46 0.74
N GLY A 15 8.54 32.86 0.00
CA GLY A 15 7.41 33.63 0.53
C GLY A 15 6.44 32.83 1.40
N MET A 16 6.61 31.51 1.54
CA MET A 16 5.72 30.64 2.29
C MET A 16 6.25 30.29 3.69
N ASP A 17 5.37 30.35 4.69
CA ASP A 17 5.66 29.83 6.03
C ASP A 17 6.00 28.33 5.98
N ARG A 18 6.86 27.86 6.89
CA ARG A 18 7.26 26.44 6.97
C ARG A 18 6.05 25.50 7.11
N SER A 19 4.99 25.91 7.80
CA SER A 19 3.78 25.11 8.03
C SER A 19 2.71 25.25 6.94
N SER A 20 2.92 26.12 5.95
CA SER A 20 1.91 26.46 4.94
C SER A 20 1.33 25.24 4.20
N LEU A 21 2.18 24.26 3.87
CA LEU A 21 1.78 23.04 3.18
C LEU A 21 1.30 21.91 4.11
N ALA A 22 1.18 22.14 5.43
CA ALA A 22 0.55 21.16 6.33
C ALA A 22 -0.96 21.01 6.04
N SER A 23 -1.59 22.10 5.58
CA SER A 23 -2.99 22.09 5.17
C SER A 23 -3.19 21.47 3.80
N ARG A 24 -4.09 20.48 3.71
CA ARG A 24 -4.56 19.92 2.43
C ARG A 24 -5.07 21.00 1.48
N HIS A 25 -5.76 22.01 2.00
CA HIS A 25 -6.29 23.09 1.17
C HIS A 25 -5.18 23.83 0.41
N LYS A 26 -4.07 24.14 1.10
CA LYS A 26 -2.91 24.80 0.49
C LYS A 26 -2.20 23.90 -0.52
N ARG A 27 -2.05 22.61 -0.21
CA ARG A 27 -1.49 21.65 -1.18
C ARG A 27 -2.37 21.52 -2.43
N ARG A 28 -3.70 21.45 -2.30
CA ARG A 28 -4.64 21.44 -3.44
C ARG A 28 -4.56 22.72 -4.27
N GLN A 29 -4.46 23.88 -3.63
CA GLN A 29 -4.25 25.15 -4.34
C GLN A 29 -2.97 25.11 -5.16
N LEU A 30 -1.89 24.56 -4.60
CA LEU A 30 -0.61 24.47 -5.29
C LEU A 30 -0.64 23.44 -6.44
N VAL A 31 -1.28 22.29 -6.26
CA VAL A 31 -1.52 21.31 -7.35
C VAL A 31 -2.33 21.93 -8.48
N LYS A 32 -3.40 22.67 -8.16
CA LYS A 32 -4.22 23.36 -9.16
C LYS A 32 -3.40 24.41 -9.90
N PHE A 33 -2.67 25.23 -9.17
CA PHE A 33 -1.79 26.25 -9.75
C PHE A 33 -0.78 25.62 -10.73
N PHE A 34 -0.06 24.57 -10.32
CA PHE A 34 0.88 23.89 -11.21
C PHE A 34 0.18 23.23 -12.40
N SER A 35 -1.02 22.68 -12.21
CA SER A 35 -1.81 22.13 -13.31
C SER A 35 -2.21 23.19 -14.34
N ASP A 36 -2.51 24.42 -13.91
CA ASP A 36 -2.81 25.54 -14.81
C ASP A 36 -1.54 26.03 -15.54
N VAL A 37 -0.38 26.02 -14.86
CA VAL A 37 0.94 26.29 -15.47
C VAL A 37 1.29 25.23 -16.52
N ILE A 38 1.08 23.95 -16.22
CA ILE A 38 1.34 22.83 -17.14
C ILE A 38 0.55 23.04 -18.44
N LYS A 39 -0.76 23.32 -18.34
CA LYS A 39 -1.62 23.57 -19.51
C LYS A 39 -1.12 24.77 -20.32
N SER A 40 -0.90 25.90 -19.65
CA SER A 40 -0.50 27.15 -20.31
C SER A 40 0.85 27.02 -21.02
N CYS A 41 1.85 26.41 -20.37
CA CYS A 41 3.17 26.21 -20.97
C CYS A 41 3.14 25.18 -22.11
N ALA A 42 2.39 24.09 -21.95
CA ALA A 42 2.22 23.08 -23.00
C ALA A 42 1.58 23.68 -24.26
N GLU A 43 0.57 24.54 -24.10
CA GLU A 43 -0.09 25.23 -25.21
C GLU A 43 0.82 26.30 -25.85
N ALA A 44 1.51 27.11 -25.04
CA ALA A 44 2.36 28.20 -25.55
C ALA A 44 3.60 27.69 -26.31
N GLU A 45 4.18 26.58 -25.88
CA GLU A 45 5.40 26.00 -26.49
C GLU A 45 5.14 24.77 -27.35
N ASN A 46 3.87 24.38 -27.53
CA ASN A 46 3.46 23.19 -28.27
C ASN A 46 4.19 21.91 -27.79
N LEU A 47 4.16 21.69 -26.47
CA LEU A 47 4.78 20.55 -25.78
C LEU A 47 3.72 19.57 -25.25
N GLU A 48 4.12 18.33 -25.01
CA GLU A 48 3.28 17.38 -24.28
C GLU A 48 3.12 17.80 -22.82
N LYS A 49 1.89 17.70 -22.30
CA LYS A 49 1.58 18.10 -20.91
C LYS A 49 2.35 17.26 -19.88
N ALA A 50 2.58 15.99 -20.19
CA ALA A 50 3.39 15.10 -19.37
C ALA A 50 4.83 15.61 -19.22
N ASP A 51 5.47 16.06 -20.32
CA ASP A 51 6.84 16.58 -20.30
C ASP A 51 6.97 17.83 -19.41
N VAL A 52 6.00 18.74 -19.49
CA VAL A 52 5.97 19.95 -18.65
C VAL A 52 5.75 19.58 -17.18
N CYS A 53 4.85 18.63 -16.90
CA CYS A 53 4.64 18.11 -15.56
C CYS A 53 5.91 17.47 -14.99
N GLU A 54 6.64 16.67 -15.76
CA GLU A 54 7.91 16.08 -15.32
C GLU A 54 8.94 17.15 -14.95
N ARG A 55 9.03 18.25 -15.71
CA ARG A 55 9.93 19.37 -15.37
C ARG A 55 9.58 20.01 -14.04
N ILE A 56 8.30 20.22 -13.76
CA ILE A 56 7.81 20.77 -12.47
C ILE A 56 8.08 19.80 -11.32
N VAL A 57 7.82 18.51 -11.52
CA VAL A 57 8.09 17.47 -10.51
C VAL A 57 9.60 17.37 -10.21
N ARG A 58 10.45 17.45 -11.24
CA ARG A 58 11.91 17.50 -11.05
C ARG A 58 12.35 18.75 -10.29
N ALA A 59 11.73 19.90 -10.53
CA ALA A 59 11.99 21.12 -9.75
C ALA A 59 11.61 20.96 -8.27
N ALA A 60 10.45 20.34 -7.98
CA ALA A 60 10.04 20.00 -6.61
C ALA A 60 11.05 19.07 -5.90
N LEU A 61 11.55 18.04 -6.59
CA LEU A 61 12.57 17.13 -6.06
C LEU A 61 13.92 17.84 -5.84
N ARG A 62 14.32 18.73 -6.76
CA ARG A 62 15.53 19.55 -6.60
C ARG A 62 15.42 20.46 -5.38
N TYR A 63 14.30 21.17 -5.24
CA TYR A 63 14.04 22.04 -4.08
C TYR A 63 14.15 21.26 -2.76
N HIS A 64 13.53 20.07 -2.68
CA HIS A 64 13.68 19.18 -1.53
C HIS A 64 15.14 18.79 -1.27
N SER A 65 15.84 18.31 -2.31
CA SER A 65 17.23 17.84 -2.21
C SER A 65 18.21 18.94 -1.78
N ILE A 66 18.08 20.15 -2.33
CA ILE A 66 18.91 21.31 -1.97
C ILE A 66 18.66 21.68 -0.52
N SER A 67 17.38 21.81 -0.11
CA SER A 67 17.03 22.15 1.27
C SER A 67 17.53 21.12 2.29
N MET A 68 17.57 19.84 1.91
CA MET A 68 18.19 18.80 2.72
C MET A 68 19.72 18.93 2.79
N ALA A 69 20.38 19.14 1.66
CA ALA A 69 21.84 19.26 1.61
C ALA A 69 22.34 20.44 2.45
N GLU A 70 21.64 21.57 2.40
CA GLU A 70 21.92 22.76 3.22
C GLU A 70 21.69 22.52 4.72
N ASN A 71 20.81 21.57 5.07
CA ASN A 71 20.51 21.19 6.44
C ASN A 71 21.21 19.88 6.87
N GLY A 72 22.44 19.65 6.38
CA GLY A 72 23.27 18.51 6.79
C GLY A 72 22.72 17.15 6.37
N SER A 73 22.08 17.08 5.20
CA SER A 73 21.39 15.89 4.66
C SER A 73 20.20 15.43 5.50
N VAL A 74 19.60 16.33 6.29
CA VAL A 74 18.41 16.04 7.10
C VAL A 74 17.24 16.86 6.58
N CYS A 75 16.09 16.22 6.39
CA CYS A 75 14.89 16.91 5.95
C CYS A 75 14.38 17.92 6.99
N MET A 76 14.15 19.16 6.55
CA MET A 76 13.57 20.22 7.37
C MET A 76 12.06 20.09 7.61
N LEU A 77 11.39 19.05 7.07
CA LEU A 77 9.93 18.87 7.17
C LEU A 77 9.14 20.10 6.69
N GLY A 78 7.85 20.18 6.99
CA GLY A 78 7.01 21.32 6.59
C GLY A 78 6.96 21.48 5.07
N LYS A 79 7.06 22.72 4.56
CA LYS A 79 7.02 23.01 3.12
C LYS A 79 8.08 22.26 2.30
N PHE A 80 9.28 22.10 2.86
CA PHE A 80 10.42 21.42 2.22
C PHE A 80 10.17 19.94 1.96
N HIS A 81 9.34 19.32 2.79
CA HIS A 81 8.95 17.91 2.64
C HIS A 81 7.60 17.76 1.96
N ASN A 82 6.62 18.58 2.36
CA ASN A 82 5.24 18.47 1.89
C ASN A 82 5.08 18.79 0.39
N VAL A 83 6.08 19.42 -0.22
CA VAL A 83 6.18 19.55 -1.68
C VAL A 83 6.25 18.20 -2.40
N LEU A 84 6.81 17.16 -1.77
CA LEU A 84 6.85 15.81 -2.33
C LEU A 84 5.44 15.23 -2.53
N TYR A 85 4.50 15.55 -1.64
CA TYR A 85 3.09 15.16 -1.80
C TYR A 85 2.40 15.90 -2.93
N VAL A 86 2.76 17.16 -3.16
CA VAL A 86 2.28 17.94 -4.33
C VAL A 86 2.83 17.33 -5.61
N ALA A 87 4.13 16.97 -5.63
CA ALA A 87 4.76 16.29 -6.75
C ALA A 87 4.13 14.92 -7.02
N ALA A 88 3.92 14.11 -5.98
CA ALA A 88 3.25 12.80 -6.09
C ALA A 88 1.83 12.94 -6.64
N LYS A 89 1.06 13.93 -6.18
CA LYS A 89 -0.29 14.21 -6.69
C LYS A 89 -0.27 14.64 -8.16
N LEU A 90 0.69 15.47 -8.56
CA LEU A 90 0.86 15.85 -9.98
C LEU A 90 1.22 14.65 -10.84
N CYS A 91 2.13 13.78 -10.39
CA CYS A 91 2.44 12.53 -11.09
C CYS A 91 1.20 11.69 -11.35
N TYR A 92 0.34 11.53 -10.34
CA TYR A 92 -0.93 10.83 -10.48
C TYR A 92 -1.91 11.58 -11.40
N ASP A 93 -2.16 12.87 -11.20
CA ASP A 93 -3.16 13.63 -11.96
C ASP A 93 -2.84 13.70 -13.45
N TRP A 94 -1.56 13.72 -13.78
CA TRP A 94 -1.06 13.78 -15.15
C TRP A 94 -0.63 12.41 -15.69
N GLN A 95 -0.86 11.33 -14.94
CA GLN A 95 -0.55 9.95 -15.32
C GLN A 95 0.88 9.79 -15.87
N ILE A 96 1.85 10.32 -15.12
CA ILE A 96 3.26 10.29 -15.52
C ILE A 96 3.75 8.85 -15.56
N ASN A 97 4.23 8.43 -16.73
CA ASN A 97 4.73 7.07 -16.97
C ASN A 97 6.23 6.91 -16.67
N ASN A 98 6.94 8.01 -16.39
CA ASN A 98 8.36 7.99 -16.08
C ASN A 98 8.61 7.32 -14.73
N ASN A 99 8.92 6.03 -14.77
CA ASN A 99 9.09 5.22 -13.57
C ASN A 99 10.24 5.68 -12.68
N GLU A 100 11.35 6.13 -13.25
CA GLU A 100 12.49 6.63 -12.47
C GLU A 100 12.09 7.87 -11.65
N LEU A 101 11.29 8.75 -12.24
CA LEU A 101 10.83 9.97 -11.57
C LEU A 101 9.88 9.65 -10.40
N VAL A 102 8.91 8.77 -10.62
CA VAL A 102 7.94 8.38 -9.58
C VAL A 102 8.62 7.58 -8.47
N ALA A 103 9.52 6.66 -8.84
CA ALA A 103 10.35 5.91 -7.88
C ALA A 103 11.16 6.86 -6.99
N LYS A 104 11.80 7.87 -7.58
CA LYS A 104 12.57 8.87 -6.83
C LYS A 104 11.73 9.65 -5.82
N ILE A 105 10.48 9.98 -6.15
CA ILE A 105 9.55 10.60 -5.19
C ILE A 105 9.29 9.66 -4.00
N LEU A 106 9.00 8.38 -4.26
CA LEU A 106 8.76 7.39 -3.21
C LEU A 106 9.99 7.19 -2.33
N ASP A 107 11.19 7.14 -2.93
CA ASP A 107 12.45 7.04 -2.20
C ASP A 107 12.68 8.24 -1.29
N ASP A 108 12.47 9.47 -1.77
CA ASP A 108 12.66 10.69 -0.98
C ASP A 108 11.61 10.81 0.15
N MET A 109 10.37 10.41 -0.14
CA MET A 109 9.31 10.32 0.88
C MET A 109 9.69 9.32 1.99
N PHE A 110 10.09 8.10 1.62
CA PHE A 110 10.50 7.09 2.59
C PHE A 110 11.77 7.49 3.34
N TYR A 111 12.74 8.11 2.65
CA TYR A 111 13.97 8.56 3.28
C TYR A 111 13.67 9.45 4.49
N CYS A 112 12.72 10.36 4.35
CA CYS A 112 12.33 11.30 5.39
C CYS A 112 11.38 10.70 6.44
N GLU A 113 10.36 9.96 6.01
CA GLU A 113 9.27 9.52 6.90
C GLU A 113 9.45 8.11 7.47
N LYS A 114 10.26 7.27 6.80
CA LYS A 114 10.40 5.83 7.06
C LYS A 114 9.08 5.04 6.98
N THR A 115 8.07 5.59 6.31
CA THR A 115 6.77 4.96 6.09
C THR A 115 6.10 5.53 4.83
N PHE A 116 5.04 4.85 4.35
CA PHE A 116 4.15 5.30 3.29
C PHE A 116 2.70 5.43 3.76
N GLU A 117 2.47 5.50 5.08
CA GLU A 117 1.12 5.47 5.65
C GLU A 117 0.17 6.50 5.00
N ARG A 118 0.65 7.69 4.62
CA ARG A 118 -0.18 8.74 4.02
C ARG A 118 -0.76 8.35 2.65
N ILE A 119 -0.14 7.43 1.93
CA ILE A 119 -0.68 6.84 0.68
C ILE A 119 -1.75 5.79 1.02
N PHE A 120 -1.50 4.94 2.03
CA PHE A 120 -2.41 3.83 2.39
C PHE A 120 -3.67 4.27 3.14
N VAL A 121 -3.55 5.21 4.09
CA VAL A 121 -4.62 5.59 5.02
C VAL A 121 -5.86 6.08 4.28
N GLY A 122 -5.69 6.86 3.21
CA GLY A 122 -6.82 7.36 2.42
C GLY A 122 -7.54 6.26 1.65
N ALA A 123 -6.83 5.23 1.18
CA ALA A 123 -7.43 4.08 0.50
C ALA A 123 -8.18 3.18 1.50
N ILE A 124 -7.57 2.91 2.67
CA ILE A 124 -8.16 2.05 3.70
C ILE A 124 -9.38 2.70 4.36
N PHE A 125 -9.25 3.95 4.83
CA PHE A 125 -10.26 4.59 5.68
C PHE A 125 -11.09 5.67 4.96
N GLY A 126 -10.81 5.97 3.69
CA GLY A 126 -11.39 7.09 2.97
C GLY A 126 -10.91 8.45 3.52
N THR A 127 -11.51 9.55 3.07
CA THR A 127 -11.01 10.91 3.35
C THR A 127 -11.45 11.52 4.67
N ARG A 128 -12.40 10.89 5.39
CA ARG A 128 -13.00 11.43 6.62
C ARG A 128 -12.12 11.20 7.86
N VAL A 129 -11.56 10.00 7.99
CA VAL A 129 -10.92 9.55 9.24
C VAL A 129 -9.41 9.82 9.26
N THR A 130 -8.78 10.06 8.10
CA THR A 130 -7.31 10.12 7.98
C THR A 130 -6.67 11.13 8.94
N HIS A 131 -7.30 12.30 9.11
CA HIS A 131 -6.73 13.39 9.91
C HIS A 131 -6.79 13.18 11.42
N PHE A 132 -7.70 12.33 11.90
CA PHE A 132 -7.81 12.03 13.34
C PHE A 132 -6.70 11.09 13.80
N LEU A 133 -6.21 10.23 12.91
CA LEU A 133 -5.27 9.16 13.26
C LEU A 133 -3.82 9.55 12.95
N SER A 134 -3.54 10.12 11.77
CA SER A 134 -2.18 10.47 11.34
C SER A 134 -1.90 11.98 11.31
N GLY A 135 -2.86 12.81 11.72
CA GLY A 135 -2.77 14.27 11.58
C GLY A 135 -2.71 14.76 10.13
N TRP A 136 -2.89 13.86 9.14
CA TRP A 136 -2.79 14.16 7.72
C TRP A 136 -4.10 13.93 7.00
N LYS A 137 -4.55 14.93 6.24
CA LYS A 137 -5.67 14.78 5.29
C LYS A 137 -5.12 14.28 3.96
N SER A 138 -5.66 13.17 3.44
CA SER A 138 -5.29 12.63 2.13
C SER A 138 -5.36 13.71 1.05
N ASP A 139 -4.42 13.68 0.12
CA ASP A 139 -4.32 14.62 -1.01
C ASP A 139 -5.31 14.30 -2.14
N PHE A 140 -5.95 13.14 -2.09
CA PHE A 140 -6.97 12.69 -3.03
C PHE A 140 -8.38 13.03 -2.52
N ASP A 141 -9.31 13.24 -3.45
CA ASP A 141 -10.61 13.84 -3.24
C ASP A 141 -11.62 12.92 -2.57
N ASP A 142 -11.61 11.64 -2.95
CA ASP A 142 -12.49 10.63 -2.40
C ASP A 142 -11.81 9.26 -2.30
N ARG A 143 -12.55 8.26 -1.82
CA ARG A 143 -12.04 6.90 -1.62
C ARG A 143 -11.63 6.24 -2.93
N GLU A 144 -12.35 6.49 -4.02
CA GLU A 144 -12.07 5.89 -5.33
C GLU A 144 -10.76 6.45 -5.88
N GLU A 145 -10.56 7.76 -5.83
CA GLU A 145 -9.31 8.38 -6.25
C GLU A 145 -8.12 7.91 -5.39
N ASN A 146 -8.31 7.74 -4.07
CA ASN A 146 -7.29 7.14 -3.21
C ASN A 146 -6.92 5.71 -3.63
N MET A 147 -7.91 4.90 -4.04
CA MET A 147 -7.66 3.54 -4.52
C MET A 147 -6.88 3.53 -5.83
N LEU A 148 -7.28 4.37 -6.79
CA LEU A 148 -6.60 4.50 -8.08
C LEU A 148 -5.17 5.02 -7.90
N ALA A 149 -4.97 5.99 -7.00
CA ALA A 149 -3.63 6.48 -6.66
C ALA A 149 -2.76 5.40 -6.00
N LEU A 150 -3.33 4.60 -5.09
CA LEU A 150 -2.62 3.46 -4.51
C LEU A 150 -2.15 2.47 -5.59
N VAL A 151 -3.02 2.14 -6.54
CA VAL A 151 -2.68 1.26 -7.69
C VAL A 151 -1.58 1.90 -8.54
N TYR A 152 -1.68 3.19 -8.85
CA TYR A 152 -0.67 3.93 -9.60
C TYR A 152 0.72 3.83 -8.94
N PHE A 153 0.82 4.10 -7.64
CA PHE A 153 2.12 3.99 -6.94
C PHE A 153 2.59 2.55 -6.80
N LEU A 154 1.68 1.58 -6.65
CA LEU A 154 2.04 0.16 -6.64
C LEU A 154 2.62 -0.30 -7.98
N ASP A 155 2.06 0.16 -9.10
CA ASP A 155 2.56 -0.14 -10.44
C ASP A 155 3.99 0.36 -10.63
N HIS A 156 4.23 1.62 -10.27
CA HIS A 156 5.57 2.21 -10.31
C HIS A 156 6.54 1.54 -9.33
N ALA A 157 6.09 1.18 -8.13
CA ALA A 157 6.92 0.49 -7.15
C ALA A 157 7.34 -0.90 -7.62
N VAL A 158 6.44 -1.65 -8.27
CA VAL A 158 6.76 -2.97 -8.83
C VAL A 158 7.70 -2.83 -10.03
N ALA A 159 7.41 -1.91 -10.96
CA ALA A 159 8.25 -1.67 -12.12
C ALA A 159 9.66 -1.20 -11.74
N GLY A 160 9.77 -0.35 -10.70
CA GLY A 160 11.04 0.12 -10.14
C GLY A 160 11.72 -0.85 -9.18
N ARG A 161 11.08 -1.99 -8.86
CA ARG A 161 11.56 -2.99 -7.89
C ARG A 161 11.92 -2.38 -6.54
N LEU A 162 11.06 -1.50 -6.03
CA LEU A 162 11.35 -0.68 -4.85
C LEU A 162 11.27 -1.49 -3.56
N GLU A 163 12.39 -1.55 -2.85
CA GLU A 163 12.53 -2.13 -1.52
C GLU A 163 13.14 -1.12 -0.56
N TYR A 164 12.70 -1.20 0.70
CA TYR A 164 12.99 -0.22 1.72
C TYR A 164 13.51 -0.90 2.98
N ASP A 165 14.57 -0.34 3.55
CA ASP A 165 15.19 -0.84 4.77
C ASP A 165 14.37 -0.42 6.00
N CYS A 166 13.57 -1.35 6.53
CA CYS A 166 12.78 -1.14 7.75
C CYS A 166 13.63 -1.45 8.98
N GLN A 167 14.38 -0.46 9.48
CA GLN A 167 15.37 -0.61 10.56
C GLN A 167 14.87 -1.40 11.77
N ARG A 168 13.65 -1.13 12.25
CA ARG A 168 13.06 -1.80 13.43
C ARG A 168 12.73 -3.28 13.22
N LEU A 169 12.42 -3.67 11.99
CA LEU A 169 12.17 -5.07 11.62
C LEU A 169 13.42 -5.79 11.12
N SER A 170 14.54 -5.06 10.98
CA SER A 170 15.82 -5.55 10.44
C SER A 170 15.63 -6.33 9.13
N SER A 171 14.70 -5.89 8.29
CA SER A 171 14.35 -6.54 7.02
C SER A 171 14.06 -5.51 5.94
N ARG A 172 14.37 -5.88 4.70
CA ARG A 172 13.91 -5.16 3.51
C ARG A 172 12.47 -5.53 3.21
N ARG A 173 11.66 -4.53 2.93
CA ARG A 173 10.25 -4.70 2.58
C ARG A 173 9.98 -4.00 1.27
N ARG A 174 9.14 -4.60 0.43
CA ARG A 174 8.60 -3.91 -0.75
C ARG A 174 7.70 -2.76 -0.30
N PHE A 175 7.49 -1.79 -1.18
CA PHE A 175 6.58 -0.66 -0.95
C PHE A 175 5.27 -1.05 -0.23
N ILE A 176 4.62 -2.12 -0.69
CA ILE A 176 3.33 -2.59 -0.16
C ILE A 176 3.38 -3.12 1.29
N ASP A 177 4.56 -3.57 1.74
CA ASP A 177 4.80 -4.16 3.06
C ASP A 177 5.61 -3.23 3.97
N VAL A 178 5.72 -1.95 3.63
CA VAL A 178 6.31 -0.96 4.54
C VAL A 178 5.33 -0.70 5.70
N PRO A 179 5.76 -0.86 6.96
CA PRO A 179 4.89 -0.67 8.12
C PRO A 179 4.30 0.74 8.25
N MET A 180 3.10 0.81 8.83
CA MET A 180 2.40 2.06 9.15
C MET A 180 2.76 2.48 10.59
N GLU A 181 3.61 3.50 10.73
CA GLU A 181 4.19 3.91 12.02
C GLU A 181 3.11 4.35 13.04
N SER A 182 2.12 5.12 12.61
CA SER A 182 1.03 5.61 13.47
C SER A 182 0.04 4.53 13.90
N TYR A 183 0.14 3.31 13.34
CA TYR A 183 -0.81 2.21 13.53
C TYR A 183 -0.16 1.03 14.26
N GLY A 184 0.76 1.30 15.19
CA GLY A 184 1.47 0.27 15.93
C GLY A 184 2.45 -0.52 15.06
N GLN A 185 2.97 0.09 13.99
CA GLN A 185 3.99 -0.50 13.12
C GLN A 185 3.56 -1.80 12.47
N VAL A 186 2.26 -1.94 12.18
CA VAL A 186 1.74 -3.09 11.45
C VAL A 186 1.79 -2.87 9.95
N LEU A 187 1.79 -3.96 9.19
CA LEU A 187 1.73 -3.93 7.72
C LEU A 187 0.38 -3.35 7.26
N PRO A 188 0.33 -2.61 6.14
CA PRO A 188 -0.91 -2.05 5.60
C PRO A 188 -2.03 -3.09 5.40
N LEU A 189 -1.67 -4.31 4.99
CA LEU A 189 -2.60 -5.42 4.83
C LEU A 189 -3.36 -5.76 6.13
N ARG A 190 -2.66 -5.73 7.28
CA ARG A 190 -3.28 -6.03 8.59
C ARG A 190 -4.28 -4.96 8.97
N VAL A 191 -3.96 -3.69 8.70
CA VAL A 191 -4.87 -2.56 8.93
C VAL A 191 -6.11 -2.68 8.04
N ALA A 192 -5.95 -3.06 6.76
CA ALA A 192 -7.08 -3.30 5.86
C ALA A 192 -7.99 -4.45 6.33
N VAL A 193 -7.41 -5.52 6.87
CA VAL A 193 -8.16 -6.65 7.46
C VAL A 193 -8.91 -6.22 8.73
N GLN A 194 -8.26 -5.48 9.62
CA GLN A 194 -8.90 -4.92 10.82
C GLN A 194 -10.05 -3.96 10.46
N ASN A 195 -9.90 -3.17 9.40
CA ASN A 195 -10.95 -2.29 8.90
C ASN A 195 -12.08 -3.05 8.16
N GLY A 196 -11.86 -4.32 7.79
CA GLY A 196 -12.84 -5.10 7.03
C GLY A 196 -13.06 -4.57 5.61
N SER A 197 -11.99 -4.14 4.92
CA SER A 197 -12.05 -3.54 3.57
C SER A 197 -11.69 -4.54 2.47
N PRO A 198 -12.66 -5.31 1.93
CA PRO A 198 -12.37 -6.39 0.97
C PRO A 198 -11.79 -5.90 -0.37
N ASP A 199 -12.18 -4.71 -0.81
CA ASP A 199 -11.68 -4.08 -2.04
C ASP A 199 -10.19 -3.73 -1.95
N ILE A 200 -9.79 -3.05 -0.87
CA ILE A 200 -8.38 -2.72 -0.61
C ILE A 200 -7.57 -3.98 -0.36
N LEU A 201 -8.13 -4.93 0.39
CA LEU A 201 -7.51 -6.23 0.63
C LEU A 201 -7.26 -6.97 -0.68
N GLN A 202 -8.23 -6.99 -1.61
CA GLN A 202 -8.05 -7.63 -2.92
C GLN A 202 -6.93 -6.95 -3.71
N ILE A 203 -6.88 -5.61 -3.76
CA ILE A 203 -5.77 -4.88 -4.39
C ILE A 203 -4.45 -5.31 -3.77
N MET A 204 -4.32 -5.21 -2.45
CA MET A 204 -3.05 -5.50 -1.78
C MET A 204 -2.58 -6.94 -2.00
N LEU A 205 -3.48 -7.91 -1.90
CA LEU A 205 -3.16 -9.32 -2.17
C LEU A 205 -2.78 -9.55 -3.63
N ARG A 206 -3.39 -8.87 -4.60
CA ARG A 206 -3.01 -8.98 -6.02
C ARG A 206 -1.57 -8.56 -6.27
N TYR A 207 -1.09 -7.51 -5.60
CA TYR A 207 0.32 -7.07 -5.61
C TYR A 207 1.24 -7.89 -4.70
N GLY A 208 0.71 -8.89 -4.00
CA GLY A 208 1.49 -9.84 -3.20
C GLY A 208 1.86 -9.34 -1.81
N ALA A 209 1.03 -8.49 -1.20
CA ALA A 209 1.19 -8.12 0.21
C ALA A 209 1.34 -9.36 1.12
N SER A 210 2.23 -9.26 2.11
CA SER A 210 2.58 -10.38 2.97
C SER A 210 1.43 -10.82 3.87
N THR A 211 1.07 -12.10 3.79
CA THR A 211 0.07 -12.74 4.67
C THR A 211 0.70 -13.48 5.86
N GLU A 212 2.00 -13.31 6.09
CA GLU A 212 2.72 -14.00 7.14
C GLU A 212 2.58 -13.29 8.49
N ASN A 213 2.89 -14.03 9.56
CA ASN A 213 3.07 -13.44 10.88
C ASN A 213 4.39 -12.67 10.96
N ASP A 214 4.48 -11.74 11.89
CA ASP A 214 5.73 -11.06 12.23
C ASP A 214 5.95 -11.12 13.75
N LYS A 215 7.11 -10.70 14.24
CA LYS A 215 7.40 -10.62 15.68
C LYS A 215 6.41 -9.74 16.43
N LEU A 216 5.88 -8.70 15.77
CA LEU A 216 5.06 -7.66 16.40
C LEU A 216 3.55 -7.93 16.34
N ALA A 217 3.06 -8.72 15.38
CA ALA A 217 1.62 -8.90 15.18
C ALA A 217 1.27 -10.28 14.61
N PRO A 218 0.09 -10.83 14.98
CA PRO A 218 -0.47 -12.04 14.40
C PRO A 218 -0.57 -11.98 12.87
N ALA A 219 -0.70 -13.14 12.23
CA ALA A 219 -0.97 -13.19 10.79
C ALA A 219 -2.33 -12.53 10.49
N PRO A 220 -2.52 -11.88 9.32
CA PRO A 220 -3.80 -11.27 8.97
C PRO A 220 -5.00 -12.22 9.08
N ILE A 221 -4.80 -13.50 8.75
CA ILE A 221 -5.84 -14.54 8.90
C ILE A 221 -6.21 -14.77 10.37
N GLU A 222 -5.24 -14.77 11.29
CA GLU A 222 -5.48 -14.96 12.74
C GLU A 222 -6.29 -13.79 13.30
N ILE A 223 -5.96 -12.55 12.89
CA ILE A 223 -6.72 -11.34 13.27
C ILE A 223 -8.18 -11.47 12.83
N LEU A 224 -8.41 -11.90 11.58
CA LEU A 224 -9.76 -12.03 11.05
C LEU A 224 -10.55 -13.16 11.72
N LEU A 225 -9.91 -14.31 11.97
CA LEU A 225 -10.55 -15.44 12.64
C LEU A 225 -10.94 -15.08 14.07
N SER A 226 -10.06 -14.41 14.83
CA SER A 226 -10.38 -13.92 16.17
C SER A 226 -11.62 -13.04 16.16
N ARG A 227 -11.70 -12.09 15.22
CA ARG A 227 -12.86 -11.20 15.08
C ARG A 227 -14.13 -11.94 14.66
N LEU A 228 -14.03 -12.91 13.76
CA LEU A 228 -15.18 -13.73 13.35
C LEU A 228 -15.70 -14.59 14.51
N ASN A 229 -14.81 -15.02 15.40
CA ASN A 229 -15.16 -15.82 16.58
C ASN A 229 -15.90 -15.02 17.66
N GLU A 230 -15.85 -13.68 17.62
CA GLU A 230 -16.62 -12.81 18.52
C GLU A 230 -18.12 -12.75 18.16
N TYR A 231 -18.51 -13.22 16.97
CA TYR A 231 -19.91 -13.29 16.57
C TYR A 231 -20.53 -14.60 17.05
N ASP A 232 -21.61 -14.49 17.84
CA ASP A 232 -22.40 -15.63 18.33
C ASP A 232 -23.11 -16.38 17.20
N GLU A 233 -23.71 -17.55 17.49
CA GLU A 233 -24.43 -18.36 16.50
C GLU A 233 -25.67 -17.65 15.93
N ASP A 234 -26.33 -16.81 16.74
CA ASP A 234 -27.55 -16.08 16.37
C ASP A 234 -27.28 -14.82 15.54
N VAL A 235 -26.02 -14.35 15.50
CA VAL A 235 -25.63 -13.13 14.79
C VAL A 235 -24.91 -13.50 13.50
N ASN A 236 -25.54 -13.20 12.37
CA ASN A 236 -24.90 -13.37 11.06
C ASN A 236 -23.62 -12.55 10.97
N CYS A 237 -22.50 -13.23 10.68
CA CYS A 237 -21.22 -12.60 10.44
C CYS A 237 -21.35 -11.56 9.31
N PRO A 238 -20.79 -10.34 9.46
CA PRO A 238 -20.87 -9.32 8.43
C PRO A 238 -20.26 -9.79 7.10
N GLN A 239 -21.00 -9.59 6.01
CA GLN A 239 -20.62 -10.08 4.68
C GLN A 239 -19.23 -9.61 4.23
N HIS A 240 -18.84 -8.38 4.57
CA HIS A 240 -17.53 -7.83 4.21
C HIS A 240 -16.38 -8.61 4.88
N LEU A 241 -16.54 -9.07 6.11
CA LEU A 241 -15.54 -9.92 6.81
C LEU A 241 -15.46 -11.30 6.17
N LEU A 242 -16.59 -11.87 5.76
CA LEU A 242 -16.61 -13.13 5.03
C LEU A 242 -15.94 -13.01 3.66
N THR A 243 -16.11 -11.89 2.96
CA THR A 243 -15.38 -11.60 1.73
C THR A 243 -13.87 -11.46 2.00
N CYS A 244 -13.47 -10.77 3.07
CA CYS A 244 -12.06 -10.72 3.47
C CYS A 244 -11.47 -12.11 3.76
N LEU A 245 -12.24 -12.98 4.43
CA LEU A 245 -11.84 -14.34 4.74
C LEU A 245 -11.58 -15.12 3.45
N LYS A 246 -12.53 -15.09 2.51
CA LYS A 246 -12.40 -15.73 1.20
C LYS A 246 -11.17 -15.23 0.46
N LEU A 247 -10.91 -13.91 0.47
CA LEU A 247 -9.74 -13.34 -0.20
C LEU A 247 -8.41 -13.82 0.41
N LEU A 248 -8.28 -13.85 1.74
CA LEU A 248 -7.08 -14.36 2.41
C LEU A 248 -6.87 -15.86 2.17
N LEU A 249 -7.95 -16.66 2.22
CA LEU A 249 -7.88 -18.10 1.95
C LEU A 249 -7.42 -18.42 0.52
N ARG A 250 -7.56 -17.48 -0.42
CA ARG A 250 -7.05 -17.65 -1.79
C ARG A 250 -5.53 -17.54 -1.89
N THR A 251 -4.86 -16.91 -0.94
CA THR A 251 -3.41 -16.67 -1.00
C THR A 251 -2.59 -17.61 -0.13
N ILE A 252 -3.21 -18.31 0.82
CA ILE A 252 -2.53 -19.22 1.76
C ILE A 252 -2.84 -20.68 1.45
N PRO A 253 -1.84 -21.59 1.41
CA PRO A 253 -2.07 -23.01 1.14
C PRO A 253 -3.03 -23.65 2.14
N SER A 254 -2.79 -23.44 3.43
CA SER A 254 -3.58 -23.93 4.56
C SER A 254 -3.39 -22.98 5.74
N VAL A 255 -4.37 -22.89 6.63
CA VAL A 255 -4.34 -22.04 7.81
C VAL A 255 -3.81 -22.83 8.99
N TYR A 256 -2.80 -22.28 9.66
CA TYR A 256 -2.29 -22.77 10.92
C TYR A 256 -2.15 -21.60 11.89
N ILE A 257 -2.62 -21.79 13.12
CA ILE A 257 -2.53 -20.78 14.16
C ILE A 257 -1.23 -21.01 14.93
N LYS A 258 -0.43 -19.96 15.10
CA LYS A 258 0.81 -20.05 15.87
C LYS A 258 0.48 -20.14 17.36
N VAL A 259 1.06 -21.13 18.03
CA VAL A 259 0.99 -21.25 19.50
C VAL A 259 1.94 -20.21 20.13
N PRO A 260 1.52 -19.47 21.16
CA PRO A 260 2.40 -18.52 21.87
C PRO A 260 3.68 -19.19 22.37
N SER A 261 4.83 -18.50 22.26
CA SER A 261 6.15 -19.10 22.52
C SER A 261 6.26 -19.77 23.89
N HIS A 262 5.72 -19.14 24.94
CA HIS A 262 5.75 -19.69 26.31
C HIS A 262 4.98 -21.02 26.45
N VAL A 263 3.90 -21.20 25.68
CA VAL A 263 3.15 -22.47 25.64
C VAL A 263 3.86 -23.49 24.75
N ALA A 264 4.37 -23.05 23.59
CA ALA A 264 5.10 -23.91 22.66
C ALA A 264 6.37 -24.51 23.28
N GLU A 265 7.09 -23.75 24.11
CA GLU A 265 8.26 -24.22 24.88
C GLU A 265 7.90 -25.32 25.89
N THR A 266 6.68 -25.29 26.42
CA THR A 266 6.20 -26.26 27.41
C THR A 266 5.65 -27.53 26.76
N CYS A 267 4.92 -27.39 25.65
CA CYS A 267 4.17 -28.49 25.03
C CYS A 267 4.82 -29.07 23.76
N GLY A 268 5.85 -28.42 23.21
CA GLY A 268 6.52 -28.80 21.96
C GLY A 268 5.71 -28.54 20.68
N ILE A 269 4.47 -28.03 20.80
CA ILE A 269 3.58 -27.75 19.67
C ILE A 269 3.72 -26.28 19.27
N GLN A 270 4.20 -26.03 18.04
CA GLN A 270 4.40 -24.66 17.54
C GLN A 270 3.18 -24.10 16.80
N ARG A 271 2.34 -24.97 16.25
CA ARG A 271 1.20 -24.60 15.41
C ARG A 271 0.06 -25.57 15.66
N VAL A 272 -1.16 -25.03 15.69
CA VAL A 272 -2.41 -25.80 15.78
C VAL A 272 -3.28 -25.53 14.57
N SER A 273 -4.15 -26.48 14.25
CA SER A 273 -5.15 -26.31 13.20
C SER A 273 -6.21 -25.28 13.63
N VAL A 274 -6.94 -24.72 12.66
CA VAL A 274 -8.05 -23.80 12.96
C VAL A 274 -9.14 -24.53 13.74
N TYR A 275 -9.37 -25.80 13.43
CA TYR A 275 -10.36 -26.64 14.10
C TYR A 275 -10.10 -26.75 15.61
N GLU A 276 -8.83 -26.90 16.03
CA GLU A 276 -8.47 -27.01 17.45
C GLU A 276 -8.63 -25.68 18.21
N GLN A 277 -8.30 -24.55 17.57
CA GLN A 277 -8.32 -23.25 18.23
C GLN A 277 -9.71 -22.56 18.17
N TYR A 278 -10.45 -22.77 17.09
CA TYR A 278 -11.73 -22.12 16.81
C TYR A 278 -12.77 -23.13 16.30
N PRO A 279 -13.23 -24.08 17.15
CA PRO A 279 -14.18 -25.12 16.75
C PRO A 279 -15.48 -24.51 16.19
N ASN A 280 -16.01 -23.47 16.84
CA ASN A 280 -17.24 -22.77 16.44
C ASN A 280 -17.19 -22.23 15.00
N LEU A 281 -16.02 -21.79 14.51
CA LEU A 281 -15.89 -21.29 13.12
C LEU A 281 -15.96 -22.42 12.10
N THR A 282 -15.56 -23.62 12.51
CA THR A 282 -15.64 -24.83 11.68
C THR A 282 -17.07 -25.33 11.62
N ASP A 283 -17.78 -25.34 12.76
CA ASP A 283 -19.18 -25.75 12.83
C ASP A 283 -20.10 -24.85 11.98
N LYS A 284 -19.76 -23.55 11.92
CA LYS A 284 -20.41 -22.57 11.04
C LYS A 284 -20.08 -22.74 9.54
N ASN A 285 -19.25 -23.73 9.17
CA ASN A 285 -18.78 -23.97 7.80
C ASN A 285 -18.16 -22.73 7.13
N LEU A 286 -17.52 -21.84 7.91
CA LEU A 286 -16.92 -20.60 7.37
C LEU A 286 -15.60 -20.86 6.64
N LEU A 287 -14.91 -21.94 6.97
CA LEU A 287 -13.67 -22.37 6.33
C LEU A 287 -13.88 -23.72 5.62
N PRO A 288 -13.38 -23.88 4.39
CA PRO A 288 -13.36 -25.18 3.75
C PRO A 288 -12.41 -26.14 4.49
N PRO A 289 -12.74 -27.44 4.61
CA PRO A 289 -11.90 -28.45 5.26
C PRO A 289 -10.46 -28.50 4.73
N GLU A 290 -10.29 -28.20 3.44
CA GLU A 290 -9.02 -28.16 2.71
C GLU A 290 -8.14 -26.95 3.06
N ARG A 291 -8.66 -25.98 3.83
CA ARG A 291 -7.89 -24.84 4.35
C ARG A 291 -7.81 -24.80 5.87
N SER A 292 -8.67 -25.51 6.60
CA SER A 292 -8.69 -25.54 8.06
C SER A 292 -7.67 -26.52 8.68
N GLY A 293 -7.01 -27.33 7.86
CA GLY A 293 -6.05 -28.35 8.28
C GLY A 293 -6.65 -29.75 8.47
N ILE A 294 -7.96 -29.91 8.25
CA ILE A 294 -8.65 -31.21 8.33
C ILE A 294 -8.28 -32.10 7.13
N ARG A 295 -8.18 -31.49 5.94
CA ARG A 295 -7.81 -32.17 4.69
C ARG A 295 -6.67 -31.42 3.99
N PRO A 296 -5.85 -32.12 3.18
CA PRO A 296 -4.84 -31.45 2.38
C PRO A 296 -5.49 -30.52 1.33
N PRO A 297 -4.87 -29.37 1.03
CA PRO A 297 -5.33 -28.48 -0.04
C PRO A 297 -5.33 -29.15 -1.41
N GLU A 298 -6.23 -28.71 -2.29
CA GLU A 298 -6.30 -29.18 -3.66
C GLU A 298 -5.04 -28.81 -4.43
N LEU A 299 -4.55 -29.71 -5.31
CA LEU A 299 -3.37 -29.45 -6.14
C LEU A 299 -3.48 -28.14 -6.93
N ARG A 300 -4.67 -27.84 -7.48
CA ARG A 300 -4.95 -26.59 -8.19
C ARG A 300 -4.65 -25.36 -7.32
N HIS A 301 -5.02 -25.39 -6.05
CA HIS A 301 -4.75 -24.30 -5.10
C HIS A 301 -3.28 -24.20 -4.72
N LEU A 302 -2.63 -25.33 -4.45
CA LEU A 302 -1.18 -25.37 -4.20
C LEU A 302 -0.41 -24.78 -5.38
N CYS A 303 -0.81 -25.10 -6.62
CA CYS A 303 -0.27 -24.49 -7.83
C CYS A 303 -0.52 -22.96 -7.86
N ARG A 304 -1.71 -22.47 -7.50
CA ARG A 304 -1.98 -21.02 -7.41
C ARG A 304 -1.00 -20.34 -6.46
N CYS A 305 -0.87 -20.84 -5.23
CA CYS A 305 0.04 -20.27 -4.24
C CYS A 305 1.49 -20.29 -4.75
N ARG A 306 1.94 -21.42 -5.31
CA ARG A 306 3.32 -21.55 -5.80
C ARG A 306 3.62 -20.65 -7.00
N ILE A 307 2.73 -20.58 -7.99
CA ILE A 307 2.90 -19.72 -9.17
C ILE A 307 2.92 -18.25 -8.74
N ARG A 308 1.99 -17.84 -7.88
CA ARG A 308 1.96 -16.47 -7.35
C ARG A 308 3.22 -16.14 -6.56
N GLN A 309 3.74 -17.06 -5.75
CA GLN A 309 5.01 -16.89 -5.06
C GLN A 309 6.16 -16.66 -6.05
N CYS A 310 6.27 -17.49 -7.10
CA CYS A 310 7.30 -17.30 -8.12
C CYS A 310 7.15 -15.94 -8.82
N LEU A 311 5.93 -15.52 -9.17
CA LEU A 311 5.69 -14.21 -9.76
C LEU A 311 6.03 -13.07 -8.80
N PHE A 312 5.73 -13.22 -7.51
CA PHE A 312 6.12 -12.27 -6.48
C PHE A 312 7.64 -12.14 -6.44
N GLU A 313 8.38 -13.22 -6.27
CA GLU A 313 9.85 -13.24 -6.23
C GLU A 313 10.49 -12.57 -7.46
N ASN A 314 9.82 -12.63 -8.62
CA ASN A 314 10.28 -12.05 -9.88
C ASN A 314 9.71 -10.65 -10.20
N TRP A 315 9.07 -9.96 -9.25
CA TRP A 315 8.45 -8.63 -9.46
C TRP A 315 7.42 -8.60 -10.59
N ALA A 316 6.72 -9.71 -10.77
CA ALA A 316 5.80 -9.94 -11.87
C ALA A 316 4.32 -9.98 -11.40
N LEU A 317 4.02 -9.75 -10.12
CA LEU A 317 2.64 -9.59 -9.67
C LEU A 317 2.18 -8.12 -9.75
N PRO A 318 0.92 -7.85 -10.14
CA PRO A 318 -0.02 -8.77 -10.79
C PRO A 318 0.23 -8.90 -12.32
N HIS A 319 0.99 -7.97 -12.91
CA HIS A 319 1.06 -7.76 -14.37
C HIS A 319 1.55 -8.95 -15.18
N GLY A 320 2.54 -9.67 -14.69
CA GLY A 320 3.11 -10.86 -15.30
C GLY A 320 2.12 -12.03 -15.41
N ILE A 321 1.04 -12.05 -14.63
CA ILE A 321 -0.03 -13.06 -14.78
C ILE A 321 -0.63 -12.99 -16.19
N ARG A 322 -0.80 -11.78 -16.73
CA ARG A 322 -1.37 -11.57 -18.08
C ARG A 322 -0.45 -12.01 -19.21
N GLN A 323 0.84 -12.16 -18.92
CA GLN A 323 1.85 -12.60 -19.88
C GLN A 323 1.98 -14.13 -19.94
N LEU A 324 1.38 -14.85 -18.97
CA LEU A 324 1.37 -16.31 -18.96
C LEU A 324 0.51 -16.85 -20.10
N GLN A 325 1.07 -17.80 -20.85
CA GLN A 325 0.41 -18.51 -21.96
C GLN A 325 -0.56 -19.59 -21.44
N ILE A 326 -1.55 -19.16 -20.66
CA ILE A 326 -2.58 -19.99 -20.06
C ILE A 326 -3.97 -19.38 -20.32
N PRO A 327 -5.05 -20.17 -20.25
CA PRO A 327 -6.42 -19.66 -20.41
C PRO A 327 -6.75 -18.49 -19.48
N LYS A 328 -7.55 -17.54 -19.97
CA LYS A 328 -7.99 -16.35 -19.22
C LYS A 328 -8.61 -16.70 -17.87
N THR A 329 -9.39 -17.77 -17.79
CA THR A 329 -10.00 -18.26 -16.54
C THR A 329 -8.95 -18.65 -15.50
N LEU A 330 -7.83 -19.26 -15.91
CA LEU A 330 -6.71 -19.55 -15.01
C LEU A 330 -5.92 -18.28 -14.66
N GLN A 331 -5.78 -17.33 -15.59
CA GLN A 331 -5.21 -16.02 -15.25
C GLN A 331 -6.03 -15.31 -14.18
N ASP A 332 -7.36 -15.28 -14.31
CA ASP A 332 -8.25 -14.63 -13.34
C ASP A 332 -8.28 -15.37 -11.99
N TYR A 333 -8.11 -16.70 -12.00
CA TYR A 333 -7.90 -17.50 -10.79
C TYR A 333 -6.58 -17.16 -10.08
N LEU A 334 -5.47 -17.02 -10.82
CA LEU A 334 -4.17 -16.60 -10.29
C LEU A 334 -4.17 -15.14 -9.82
N ASP A 335 -4.95 -14.28 -10.49
CA ASP A 335 -5.09 -12.84 -10.19
C ASP A 335 -6.13 -12.56 -9.10
N LEU A 336 -6.63 -13.60 -8.41
CA LEU A 336 -7.58 -13.49 -7.31
C LEU A 336 -8.93 -12.82 -7.68
N LEU A 337 -9.27 -12.81 -8.98
CA LEU A 337 -10.52 -12.26 -9.51
C LEU A 337 -11.62 -13.33 -9.53
N ALA A 338 -11.26 -14.61 -9.61
CA ALA A 338 -12.15 -15.77 -9.58
C ALA A 338 -11.63 -16.88 -8.67
N ASP A 339 -12.46 -17.89 -8.39
CA ASP A 339 -12.09 -19.12 -7.65
C ASP A 339 -12.36 -20.38 -8.50
#